data_AF-S7RWL6-F1
#
_entry.id   AF-S7RWL6-F1
#
_cell.length_a   1.000
_cell.length_b   1.000
_cell.length_c   1.000
_cell.angle_alpha   90.00
_cell.angle_beta   90.00
_cell.angle_gamma   90.00
#
_symmetry.space_group_name_H-M   'P 1'
#
loop_
_entity.id
_entity.type
_entity.pdbx_description
1 polymer ?
#
loop_
_entity_poly.entity_id
_entity_poly.type
_entity_poly.pdbx_seq_one_letter_code
_entity_poly.pdbx_strand_id
1 'polypeptide(L)'
;MSATTGSVPTGGESQMSGQLQPSRDASDTETHFDPYSVIDLGNVALLQTQPSPSSVPMIGASPVTPPFLAQHVSGGSATTRNTSDTVNNVETAKETGTLGSSGATLSVAHVMESTPPASGRLRRSWEKTWKWCQRHWLAICLISVVLCLVISILRLKPFQDAVATTNDMVTLDATLIAISSDAQSMTVDWYIDIVDAACSQYPNTTISLYFDENLLRSSSSSNPSPPDNNRPSTPVFVLNTTETCSDDNFSNSQYFRTEIALLSVPGRTAQSYPFEKYNASIFMFASLPDNVTFPQVGIANTYGIAVGFNAELDSSSSYAGDGSLYTNLVITRGPAIRVYAIAIVIAIWLVTLTFLSTCIAVVFLHRPMSSTVLVLPVATLFAFTQLRSTLPGAPPGFGADIDFVGILPCLAIITFCAVLMTGVFLFGNPENYAQEAQQPQDKEKQD
;
A
#
# COMPACT_ATOMS: atom_id res chain seq x y z
N MET A 1 68.73 14.15 17.46
CA MET A 1 69.30 14.32 18.82
C MET A 1 68.15 14.26 19.81
N SER A 2 68.21 13.28 20.73
CA SER A 2 67.50 13.11 22.01
C SER A 2 65.96 13.13 22.00
N ALA A 3 65.18 12.05 22.21
CA ALA A 3 65.16 10.99 23.23
C ALA A 3 64.99 11.49 24.67
N THR A 4 63.91 11.10 25.36
CA THR A 4 63.71 10.75 26.81
C THR A 4 62.17 10.61 27.04
N THR A 5 61.51 9.44 27.12
CA THR A 5 61.32 8.42 28.19
C THR A 5 60.66 8.88 29.51
N GLY A 6 59.65 8.12 29.97
CA GLY A 6 59.14 8.04 31.36
C GLY A 6 57.61 7.87 31.41
N SER A 7 57.01 6.68 31.49
CA SER A 7 56.91 5.69 32.61
C SER A 7 55.64 5.85 33.47
N VAL A 8 54.80 4.80 33.39
CA VAL A 8 53.64 4.31 34.20
C VAL A 8 54.08 4.10 35.68
N PRO A 9 53.23 4.12 36.76
CA PRO A 9 52.13 3.16 36.92
C PRO A 9 50.91 3.42 37.87
N THR A 10 49.99 2.45 37.76
CA THR A 10 49.11 1.81 38.79
C THR A 10 47.83 2.48 39.31
N GLY A 11 46.72 1.74 39.12
CA GLY A 11 45.94 1.19 40.25
C GLY A 11 44.55 1.78 40.49
N GLY A 12 43.50 0.95 40.36
CA GLY A 12 42.16 1.29 40.84
C GLY A 12 41.01 0.46 40.25
N GLU A 13 40.99 -0.85 40.51
CA GLU A 13 39.75 -1.65 40.44
C GLU A 13 38.79 -1.22 41.57
N SER A 14 37.51 -1.08 41.26
CA SER A 14 36.44 -1.12 42.26
C SER A 14 35.26 -1.89 41.67
N GLN A 15 35.12 -3.11 42.19
CA GLN A 15 33.93 -3.94 42.13
C GLN A 15 32.79 -3.25 42.89
N MET A 16 31.61 -3.22 42.31
CA MET A 16 30.37 -2.98 43.05
C MET A 16 29.44 -4.16 42.82
N SER A 17 29.46 -5.09 43.78
CA SER A 17 28.48 -6.15 43.96
C SER A 17 27.17 -5.56 44.47
N GLY A 18 26.09 -5.76 43.73
CA GLY A 18 24.71 -5.56 44.19
C GLY A 18 23.95 -6.88 44.07
N GLN A 19 23.86 -7.62 45.18
CA GLN A 19 22.92 -8.72 45.35
C GLN A 19 21.49 -8.18 45.35
N LEU A 20 20.61 -8.75 44.53
CA LEU A 20 19.17 -8.82 44.80
C LEU A 20 18.59 -10.11 44.18
N GLN A 21 18.05 -10.96 45.03
CA GLN A 21 17.13 -12.07 44.75
C GLN A 21 16.24 -12.19 46.01
N PRO A 22 15.07 -12.85 45.98
CA PRO A 22 14.19 -13.20 44.85
C PRO A 22 12.74 -12.73 45.10
N SER A 23 11.91 -12.64 44.06
CA SER A 23 10.45 -12.69 44.25
C SER A 23 9.86 -13.72 43.29
N ARG A 24 9.40 -14.83 43.89
CA ARG A 24 8.41 -15.73 43.32
C ARG A 24 7.07 -15.00 43.30
N ASP A 25 6.34 -15.07 42.20
CA ASP A 25 5.13 -15.90 42.14
C ASP A 25 4.60 -15.96 40.70
N ALA A 26 4.35 -17.20 40.28
CA ALA A 26 3.69 -17.55 39.05
C ALA A 26 2.18 -17.47 39.25
N SER A 27 1.46 -16.96 38.25
CA SER A 27 0.05 -17.26 38.06
C SER A 27 -0.26 -17.23 36.57
N ASP A 28 -0.32 -18.43 36.00
CA ASP A 28 -0.84 -18.71 34.68
C ASP A 28 -2.28 -18.20 34.55
N THR A 29 -2.57 -17.44 33.50
CA THR A 29 -3.92 -17.31 32.94
C THR A 29 -3.79 -17.14 31.43
N GLU A 30 -3.76 -18.28 30.73
CA GLU A 30 -4.07 -18.35 29.31
C GLU A 30 -5.49 -17.81 29.10
N THR A 31 -5.60 -16.67 28.41
CA THR A 31 -6.88 -16.17 27.92
C THR A 31 -7.06 -16.65 26.48
N HIS A 32 -7.98 -17.59 26.34
CA HIS A 32 -8.54 -18.06 25.08
C HIS A 32 -9.21 -16.89 24.36
N PHE A 33 -8.73 -16.57 23.15
CA PHE A 33 -9.29 -15.53 22.29
C PHE A 33 -10.44 -16.12 21.48
N ASP A 34 -11.69 -15.73 21.80
CA ASP A 34 -12.89 -16.12 21.06
C ASP A 34 -13.36 -14.95 20.16
N PRO A 35 -13.24 -15.05 18.82
CA PRO A 35 -13.50 -13.94 17.91
C PRO A 35 -14.98 -13.67 17.61
N TYR A 36 -15.93 -14.27 18.35
CA TYR A 36 -17.37 -14.12 18.07
C TYR A 36 -18.25 -13.62 19.24
N SER A 37 -17.68 -13.02 20.29
CA SER A 37 -18.51 -12.42 21.34
C SER A 37 -19.04 -11.02 20.95
N VAL A 38 -20.32 -10.97 20.60
CA VAL A 38 -21.12 -9.74 20.47
C VAL A 38 -21.38 -9.20 21.88
N ILE A 39 -20.83 -8.02 22.20
CA ILE A 39 -21.12 -7.33 23.46
C ILE A 39 -22.20 -6.28 23.22
N ASP A 40 -23.34 -6.52 23.84
CA ASP A 40 -24.49 -5.63 23.99
C ASP A 40 -24.18 -4.61 25.10
N LEU A 41 -24.13 -3.31 24.76
CA LEU A 41 -23.78 -2.22 25.67
C LEU A 41 -25.04 -1.53 26.19
N GLY A 42 -25.61 -2.10 27.26
CA GLY A 42 -26.59 -1.45 28.11
C GLY A 42 -25.92 -0.63 29.23
N ASN A 43 -26.20 0.68 29.24
CA ASN A 43 -26.19 1.61 30.38
C ASN A 43 -25.19 1.40 31.52
N VAL A 44 -24.13 2.21 31.54
CA VAL A 44 -23.39 2.53 32.76
C VAL A 44 -23.27 4.04 32.91
N ALA A 45 -23.96 4.57 33.93
CA ALA A 45 -23.81 5.94 34.40
C ALA A 45 -22.44 6.11 35.08
N LEU A 46 -21.70 7.15 34.71
CA LEU A 46 -20.46 7.52 35.38
C LEU A 46 -20.57 8.88 36.06
N LEU A 47 -20.24 8.84 37.35
CA LEU A 47 -20.08 9.94 38.29
C LEU A 47 -19.06 10.97 37.78
N GLN A 48 -19.42 12.22 38.01
CA GLN A 48 -18.65 13.43 37.75
C GLN A 48 -17.65 13.68 38.89
N THR A 49 -16.35 13.68 38.60
CA THR A 49 -15.30 14.13 39.53
C THR A 49 -14.70 15.45 39.03
N GLN A 50 -14.70 16.43 39.94
CA GLN A 50 -14.29 17.81 39.76
C GLN A 50 -12.75 17.95 39.91
N PRO A 51 -12.04 18.79 39.12
CA PRO A 51 -10.62 19.03 39.35
C PRO A 51 -10.35 20.37 40.06
N SER A 52 -9.36 20.34 40.97
CA SER A 52 -8.75 21.47 41.66
C SER A 52 -7.62 22.10 40.81
N PRO A 53 -7.30 23.40 40.98
CA PRO A 53 -6.28 24.07 40.16
C PRO A 53 -4.89 24.01 40.80
N SER A 54 -3.86 23.81 39.99
CA SER A 54 -2.48 24.14 40.36
C SER A 54 -1.76 24.87 39.23
N SER A 55 -1.28 26.05 39.59
CA SER A 55 -0.45 26.99 38.84
C SER A 55 1.03 26.65 38.99
N VAL A 56 1.86 26.81 37.93
CA VAL A 56 3.22 27.42 37.91
C VAL A 56 3.69 27.50 36.44
N PRO A 57 4.38 28.58 36.00
CA PRO A 57 4.87 28.73 34.63
C PRO A 57 6.31 28.21 34.46
N MET A 58 6.65 27.72 33.26
CA MET A 58 8.04 27.57 32.84
C MET A 58 8.28 28.13 31.44
N ILE A 59 9.27 29.03 31.40
CA ILE A 59 9.92 29.63 30.25
C ILE A 59 10.93 28.59 29.71
N GLY A 60 10.93 28.36 28.40
CA GLY A 60 11.93 27.49 27.76
C GLY A 60 11.98 27.68 26.26
N ALA A 61 13.15 28.09 25.77
CA ALA A 61 13.44 28.59 24.43
C ALA A 61 13.45 27.51 23.32
N SER A 62 13.18 27.97 22.09
CA SER A 62 13.25 27.23 20.82
C SER A 62 14.68 26.87 20.39
N PRO A 63 14.82 25.92 19.44
CA PRO A 63 15.80 26.08 18.38
C PRO A 63 15.26 25.80 16.97
N VAL A 64 15.43 26.81 16.10
CA VAL A 64 16.03 26.81 14.76
C VAL A 64 15.87 25.56 13.86
N THR A 65 15.15 25.75 12.75
CA THR A 65 15.22 24.96 11.51
C THR A 65 16.06 25.66 10.42
N PRO A 66 16.71 24.93 9.50
CA PRO A 66 17.38 25.50 8.32
C PRO A 66 16.48 25.48 7.06
N PRO A 67 16.80 26.29 6.03
CA PRO A 67 15.95 26.46 4.85
C PRO A 67 16.33 25.49 3.73
N PHE A 68 15.34 25.00 2.97
CA PHE A 68 15.55 24.37 1.68
C PHE A 68 14.87 25.18 0.57
N LEU A 69 15.69 25.61 -0.39
CA LEU A 69 15.32 26.29 -1.64
C LEU A 69 14.59 25.30 -2.57
N ALA A 70 13.42 25.68 -3.08
CA ALA A 70 12.79 25.03 -4.22
C ALA A 70 12.86 25.95 -5.45
N GLN A 71 13.50 25.47 -6.51
CA GLN A 71 13.62 26.13 -7.81
C GLN A 71 12.36 25.86 -8.65
N HIS A 72 11.78 26.93 -9.15
CA HIS A 72 10.62 26.99 -10.02
C HIS A 72 11.01 26.59 -11.45
N VAL A 73 10.31 25.61 -12.06
CA VAL A 73 10.39 25.33 -13.51
C VAL A 73 8.99 25.42 -14.10
N SER A 74 8.85 26.36 -15.02
CA SER A 74 7.63 26.68 -15.77
C SER A 74 7.53 25.82 -17.04
N GLY A 75 6.32 25.36 -17.34
CA GLY A 75 5.91 24.72 -18.60
C GLY A 75 4.45 24.33 -18.46
N GLY A 76 3.51 24.66 -19.34
CA GLY A 76 3.55 24.84 -20.78
C GLY A 76 2.25 24.20 -21.27
N SER A 77 1.24 25.03 -21.53
CA SER A 77 -0.16 24.61 -21.76
C SER A 77 -0.30 23.80 -23.05
N ALA A 78 -0.99 22.65 -22.97
CA ALA A 78 -1.33 21.82 -24.12
C ALA A 78 -2.85 21.57 -24.14
N THR A 79 -3.49 22.18 -25.13
CA THR A 79 -4.91 22.04 -25.50
C THR A 79 -5.21 20.61 -25.93
N THR A 80 -6.21 19.96 -25.31
CA THR A 80 -6.72 18.67 -25.81
C THR A 80 -8.24 18.69 -25.99
N ARG A 81 -8.63 18.02 -27.07
CA ARG A 81 -9.88 18.10 -27.83
C ARG A 81 -10.85 17.00 -27.35
N ASN A 82 -12.06 17.39 -26.97
CA ASN A 82 -13.10 16.45 -26.51
C ASN A 82 -13.61 15.57 -27.66
N THR A 83 -13.70 14.27 -27.41
CA THR A 83 -14.44 13.31 -28.25
C THR A 83 -15.43 12.59 -27.34
N SER A 84 -16.72 12.82 -27.57
CA SER A 84 -17.83 12.17 -26.88
C SER A 84 -18.08 10.82 -27.51
N ASP A 85 -18.17 9.75 -26.72
CA ASP A 85 -18.76 8.51 -27.18
C ASP A 85 -19.78 7.93 -26.18
N THR A 86 -20.92 7.63 -26.79
CA THR A 86 -22.19 7.11 -26.30
C THR A 86 -22.06 5.64 -25.92
N VAL A 87 -22.57 5.21 -24.75
CA VAL A 87 -22.74 3.78 -24.42
C VAL A 87 -24.19 3.48 -24.04
N ASN A 88 -24.79 2.59 -24.83
CA ASN A 88 -26.13 2.02 -24.66
C ASN A 88 -26.10 0.75 -23.80
N ASN A 89 -27.13 0.63 -22.95
CA ASN A 89 -27.92 -0.55 -22.56
C ASN A 89 -27.24 -1.91 -22.31
N VAL A 90 -27.43 -2.43 -21.08
CA VAL A 90 -27.40 -3.86 -20.78
C VAL A 90 -28.75 -4.28 -20.21
N GLU A 91 -29.29 -5.30 -20.85
CA GLU A 91 -30.58 -5.96 -20.67
C GLU A 91 -30.46 -7.07 -19.62
N THR A 92 -31.29 -7.04 -18.57
CA THR A 92 -31.30 -8.03 -17.49
C THR A 92 -32.38 -9.08 -17.76
N ALA A 93 -31.96 -10.28 -18.17
CA ALA A 93 -32.84 -11.43 -18.31
C ALA A 93 -33.00 -12.19 -16.98
N LYS A 94 -34.22 -12.69 -16.81
CA LYS A 94 -34.86 -13.28 -15.64
C LYS A 94 -34.82 -14.80 -15.80
N GLU A 95 -34.33 -15.55 -14.83
CA GLU A 95 -34.50 -17.02 -14.81
C GLU A 95 -35.26 -17.47 -13.56
N THR A 96 -36.31 -18.24 -13.85
CA THR A 96 -37.29 -18.83 -12.95
C THR A 96 -37.39 -20.29 -13.37
N GLY A 97 -37.49 -21.22 -12.42
CA GLY A 97 -37.98 -22.58 -12.66
C GLY A 97 -37.08 -23.67 -12.07
N THR A 98 -37.47 -24.38 -11.01
CA THR A 98 -38.51 -25.43 -10.83
C THR A 98 -37.92 -26.84 -10.81
N LEU A 99 -38.33 -27.57 -9.77
CA LEU A 99 -38.09 -28.98 -9.46
C LEU A 99 -38.36 -29.94 -10.63
N GLY A 100 -37.57 -31.02 -10.66
CA GLY A 100 -37.87 -32.23 -11.43
C GLY A 100 -37.14 -33.45 -10.84
N SER A 101 -37.82 -34.15 -9.93
CA SER A 101 -37.46 -35.49 -9.46
C SER A 101 -37.76 -36.51 -10.56
N SER A 102 -36.81 -37.40 -10.86
CA SER A 102 -37.09 -38.72 -11.45
C SER A 102 -35.90 -39.66 -11.24
N GLY A 103 -36.16 -40.76 -10.54
CA GLY A 103 -35.24 -41.87 -10.40
C GLY A 103 -35.16 -42.69 -11.69
N ALA A 104 -33.94 -43.07 -12.05
CA ALA A 104 -33.68 -44.12 -13.02
C ALA A 104 -32.55 -45.00 -12.48
N THR A 105 -32.90 -46.24 -12.17
CA THR A 105 -32.00 -47.34 -11.86
C THR A 105 -31.30 -47.79 -13.15
N LEU A 106 -29.99 -47.57 -13.26
CA LEU A 106 -29.17 -48.07 -14.36
C LEU A 106 -28.21 -49.14 -13.83
N SER A 107 -28.45 -50.39 -14.24
CA SER A 107 -27.53 -51.52 -14.10
C SER A 107 -26.40 -51.37 -15.13
N VAL A 108 -25.18 -51.16 -14.66
CA VAL A 108 -23.97 -51.11 -15.50
C VAL A 108 -23.04 -52.25 -15.09
N ALA A 109 -23.05 -53.32 -15.89
CA ALA A 109 -22.02 -54.35 -15.86
C ALA A 109 -20.75 -53.76 -16.52
N HIS A 110 -19.81 -53.30 -15.70
CA HIS A 110 -18.53 -52.76 -16.17
C HIS A 110 -17.58 -53.91 -16.53
N VAL A 111 -17.41 -54.12 -17.84
CA VAL A 111 -16.28 -54.85 -18.40
C VAL A 111 -15.02 -54.05 -18.09
N MET A 112 -14.13 -54.65 -17.31
CA MET A 112 -12.88 -54.08 -16.84
C MET A 112 -11.83 -54.23 -17.96
N GLU A 113 -11.91 -53.35 -18.95
CA GLU A 113 -10.91 -53.27 -20.02
C GLU A 113 -9.67 -52.53 -19.50
N SER A 114 -8.54 -53.23 -19.50
CA SER A 114 -7.26 -52.77 -18.94
C SER A 114 -6.68 -51.64 -19.81
N THR A 115 -7.05 -50.40 -19.49
CA THR A 115 -6.44 -49.21 -20.09
C THR A 115 -4.94 -49.19 -19.81
N PRO A 116 -4.08 -49.07 -20.85
CA PRO A 116 -2.64 -49.03 -20.67
C PRO A 116 -2.22 -47.82 -19.82
N PRO A 117 -1.15 -47.93 -19.02
CA PRO A 117 -0.79 -46.97 -17.99
C PRO A 117 -0.59 -45.55 -18.55
N ALA A 118 -1.31 -44.58 -17.98
CA ALA A 118 -1.36 -43.18 -18.40
C ALA A 118 0.00 -42.43 -18.36
N SER A 119 1.03 -43.01 -17.75
CA SER A 119 2.37 -42.43 -17.60
C SER A 119 3.08 -42.15 -18.93
N GLY A 120 2.79 -42.92 -19.98
CA GLY A 120 3.43 -42.77 -21.29
C GLY A 120 3.02 -41.50 -22.05
N ARG A 121 1.80 -40.99 -21.84
CA ARG A 121 1.31 -39.78 -22.53
C ARG A 121 1.90 -38.50 -21.94
N LEU A 122 2.03 -38.45 -20.62
CA LEU A 122 2.57 -37.28 -19.92
C LEU A 122 4.03 -37.03 -20.31
N ARG A 123 4.84 -38.09 -20.35
CA ARG A 123 6.27 -38.01 -20.71
C ARG A 123 6.49 -37.51 -22.14
N ARG A 124 5.71 -38.00 -23.11
CA ARG A 124 5.79 -37.52 -24.51
C ARG A 124 5.35 -36.07 -24.65
N SER A 125 4.37 -35.62 -23.86
CA SER A 125 3.96 -34.22 -23.84
C SER A 125 5.08 -33.34 -23.25
N TRP A 126 5.65 -33.74 -22.13
CA TRP A 126 6.74 -33.03 -21.45
C TRP A 126 7.98 -32.85 -22.33
N GLU A 127 8.41 -33.89 -23.03
CA GLU A 127 9.59 -33.81 -23.93
C GLU A 127 9.36 -32.83 -25.10
N LYS A 128 8.12 -32.72 -25.61
CA LYS A 128 7.78 -31.73 -26.63
C LYS A 128 7.78 -30.32 -26.06
N THR A 129 7.17 -30.12 -24.89
CA THR A 129 7.14 -28.81 -24.21
C THR A 129 8.54 -28.36 -23.83
N TRP A 130 9.40 -29.25 -23.34
CA TRP A 130 10.79 -28.96 -22.99
C TRP A 130 11.61 -28.55 -24.21
N LYS A 131 11.56 -29.33 -25.30
CA LYS A 131 12.24 -28.99 -26.55
C LYS A 131 11.71 -27.68 -27.15
N TRP A 132 10.41 -27.42 -27.03
CA TRP A 132 9.82 -26.16 -27.44
C TRP A 132 10.35 -25.00 -26.60
N CYS A 133 10.34 -25.12 -25.27
CA CYS A 133 10.84 -24.11 -24.36
C CYS A 133 12.34 -23.84 -24.58
N GLN A 134 13.14 -24.90 -24.71
CA GLN A 134 14.58 -24.80 -25.02
C GLN A 134 14.84 -24.16 -26.39
N ARG A 135 13.93 -24.32 -27.36
CA ARG A 135 14.03 -23.65 -28.67
C ARG A 135 13.61 -22.18 -28.61
N HIS A 136 12.69 -21.82 -27.71
CA HIS A 136 12.07 -20.49 -27.65
C HIS A 136 12.47 -19.69 -26.41
N TRP A 137 13.47 -20.11 -25.64
CA TRP A 137 13.88 -19.45 -24.41
C TRP A 137 14.24 -17.97 -24.65
N LEU A 138 14.95 -17.66 -25.73
CA LEU A 138 15.26 -16.27 -26.13
C LEU A 138 14.00 -15.46 -26.42
N ALA A 139 13.00 -16.06 -27.07
CA ALA A 139 11.73 -15.39 -27.35
C ALA A 139 10.95 -15.13 -26.05
N ILE A 140 10.96 -16.07 -25.10
CA ILE A 140 10.34 -15.89 -23.78
C ILE A 140 11.05 -14.77 -23.00
N CYS A 141 12.39 -14.74 -22.99
CA CYS A 141 13.15 -13.65 -22.39
C CYS A 141 12.83 -12.30 -23.04
N LEU A 142 12.78 -12.26 -24.37
CA LEU A 142 12.44 -11.04 -25.11
C LEU A 142 11.01 -10.57 -24.82
N ILE A 143 10.03 -11.49 -24.80
CA ILE A 143 8.64 -11.18 -24.42
C ILE A 143 8.58 -10.64 -22.99
N SER A 144 9.32 -11.24 -22.06
CA SER A 144 9.39 -10.76 -20.67
C SER A 144 9.94 -9.34 -20.61
N VAL A 145 11.01 -9.04 -21.34
CA VAL A 145 11.60 -7.69 -21.40
C VAL A 145 10.62 -6.69 -22.00
N VAL A 146 9.98 -7.03 -23.12
CA VAL A 146 8.96 -6.18 -23.76
C VAL A 146 7.79 -5.94 -22.80
N LEU A 147 7.33 -6.96 -22.09
CA LEU A 147 6.28 -6.83 -21.08
C LEU A 147 6.70 -5.89 -19.96
N CYS A 148 7.93 -6.02 -19.43
CA CYS A 148 8.48 -5.08 -18.44
C CYS A 148 8.52 -3.64 -18.95
N LEU A 149 8.88 -3.42 -20.23
CA LEU A 149 8.86 -2.08 -20.84
C LEU A 149 7.45 -1.54 -21.00
N VAL A 150 6.49 -2.36 -21.46
CA VAL A 150 5.08 -1.97 -21.58
C VAL A 150 4.50 -1.62 -20.21
N ILE A 151 4.83 -2.39 -19.17
CA ILE A 151 4.41 -2.10 -17.79
C ILE A 151 5.05 -0.80 -17.30
N SER A 152 6.30 -0.52 -17.69
CA SER A 152 6.96 0.75 -17.37
C SER A 152 6.32 1.95 -18.07
N ILE A 153 5.64 1.74 -19.21
CA ILE A 153 4.87 2.74 -19.96
C ILE A 153 3.47 2.94 -19.35
N LEU A 154 2.99 2.07 -18.46
CA LEU A 154 1.78 2.31 -17.65
C LEU A 154 2.05 3.41 -16.63
N ARG A 155 2.11 4.65 -17.14
CA ARG A 155 2.35 5.86 -16.39
C ARG A 155 1.19 6.07 -15.42
N LEU A 156 1.52 6.49 -14.20
CA LEU A 156 0.53 7.00 -13.26
C LEU A 156 -0.27 8.08 -13.98
N LYS A 157 -1.59 7.94 -14.00
CA LYS A 157 -2.44 9.03 -14.44
C LYS A 157 -2.24 10.17 -13.43
N PRO A 158 -1.91 11.38 -13.89
CA PRO A 158 -1.91 12.52 -13.00
C PRO A 158 -3.31 12.71 -12.42
N PHE A 159 -3.40 13.38 -11.27
CA PHE A 159 -4.66 13.76 -10.65
C PHE A 159 -5.37 14.79 -11.54
N GLN A 160 -6.07 14.32 -12.58
CA GLN A 160 -6.73 15.14 -13.60
C GLN A 160 -8.16 14.63 -13.77
N ASP A 161 -9.12 15.33 -13.15
CA ASP A 161 -10.55 15.21 -13.48
C ASP A 161 -11.40 16.30 -12.79
N ALA A 162 -10.80 17.43 -12.41
CA ALA A 162 -11.60 18.55 -11.93
C ALA A 162 -12.45 19.12 -13.07
N VAL A 163 -13.76 19.19 -12.83
CA VAL A 163 -14.71 19.89 -13.68
C VAL A 163 -15.05 21.19 -12.98
N ALA A 164 -14.32 22.26 -13.32
CA ALA A 164 -14.66 23.61 -12.90
C ALA A 164 -16.13 23.90 -13.25
N THR A 165 -16.91 24.44 -12.31
CA THR A 165 -18.22 24.97 -12.65
C THR A 165 -18.12 26.46 -12.91
N THR A 166 -18.93 26.96 -13.85
CA THR A 166 -18.83 28.35 -14.32
C THR A 166 -19.31 29.39 -13.31
N ASN A 167 -19.86 28.96 -12.17
CA ASN A 167 -20.51 29.84 -11.20
C ASN A 167 -19.75 29.94 -9.87
N ASP A 168 -18.60 29.26 -9.75
CA ASP A 168 -17.78 29.30 -8.55
C ASP A 168 -17.19 30.71 -8.37
N MET A 169 -17.44 31.34 -7.22
CA MET A 169 -16.91 32.68 -6.92
C MET A 169 -15.48 32.59 -6.38
N VAL A 170 -15.22 31.54 -5.59
CA VAL A 170 -13.91 31.18 -5.08
C VAL A 170 -13.55 29.83 -5.68
N THR A 171 -12.50 29.82 -6.49
CA THR A 171 -11.99 28.61 -7.13
C THR A 171 -10.71 28.15 -6.46
N LEU A 172 -10.56 26.85 -6.28
CA LEU A 172 -9.35 26.26 -5.73
C LEU A 172 -8.67 25.36 -6.74
N ASP A 173 -7.36 25.53 -6.87
CA ASP A 173 -6.48 24.60 -7.54
C ASP A 173 -5.84 23.68 -6.51
N ALA A 174 -6.14 22.39 -6.60
CA ALA A 174 -5.71 21.37 -5.66
C ALA A 174 -4.49 20.62 -6.19
N THR A 175 -3.35 20.73 -5.50
CA THR A 175 -2.12 19.99 -5.83
C THR A 175 -1.89 18.88 -4.80
N LEU A 176 -2.03 17.62 -5.24
CA LEU A 176 -1.77 16.46 -4.39
C LEU A 176 -0.25 16.27 -4.18
N ILE A 177 0.18 16.34 -2.92
CA ILE A 177 1.60 16.27 -2.53
C ILE A 177 1.98 14.85 -2.11
N ALA A 178 1.22 14.26 -1.19
CA ALA A 178 1.54 12.96 -0.61
C ALA A 178 0.29 12.22 -0.15
N ILE A 179 0.38 10.89 -0.13
CA ILE A 179 -0.65 10.00 0.42
C ILE A 179 0.07 9.01 1.35
N SER A 180 -0.43 8.91 2.58
CA SER A 180 0.04 7.98 3.59
C SER A 180 -1.06 7.00 3.96
N SER A 181 -0.92 5.74 3.55
CA SER A 181 -1.85 4.67 3.94
C SER A 181 -1.75 4.38 5.44
N ASP A 182 -0.55 4.52 6.01
CA ASP A 182 -0.28 4.17 7.40
C ASP A 182 -0.85 5.23 8.36
N ALA A 183 -0.71 6.51 8.01
CA ALA A 183 -1.32 7.61 8.75
C ALA A 183 -2.81 7.81 8.40
N GLN A 184 -3.33 7.09 7.41
CA GLN A 184 -4.66 7.30 6.84
C GLN A 184 -4.93 8.78 6.55
N SER A 185 -3.99 9.41 5.83
CA SER A 185 -4.04 10.83 5.48
C SER A 185 -3.51 11.10 4.08
N MET A 186 -3.97 12.19 3.47
CA MET A 186 -3.39 12.77 2.26
C MET A 186 -3.07 14.25 2.46
N THR A 187 -1.97 14.71 1.88
CA THR A 187 -1.54 16.10 1.95
C THR A 187 -1.84 16.79 0.62
N VAL A 188 -2.61 17.87 0.68
CA VAL A 188 -3.01 18.67 -0.48
C VAL A 188 -2.60 20.12 -0.26
N ASP A 189 -1.92 20.69 -1.26
CA ASP A 189 -1.69 22.12 -1.36
C ASP A 189 -2.82 22.74 -2.16
N TRP A 190 -3.33 23.85 -1.65
CA TRP A 190 -4.42 24.59 -2.25
C TRP A 190 -3.90 25.94 -2.70
N TYR A 191 -4.20 26.29 -3.94
CA TYR A 191 -4.08 27.65 -4.44
C TYR A 191 -5.47 28.22 -4.63
N ILE A 192 -5.74 29.38 -4.03
CA ILE A 192 -7.03 30.04 -4.17
C ILE A 192 -6.94 31.04 -5.32
N ASP A 193 -8.01 31.11 -6.11
CA ASP A 193 -8.23 32.11 -7.14
C ASP A 193 -9.65 32.68 -7.00
N ILE A 194 -9.83 33.95 -7.32
CA ILE A 194 -11.13 34.64 -7.27
C ILE A 194 -11.52 35.06 -8.68
N VAL A 195 -12.72 34.72 -9.11
CA VAL A 195 -13.22 35.15 -10.42
C VAL A 195 -13.51 36.66 -10.43
N ASP A 196 -13.18 37.37 -11.52
CA ASP A 196 -13.39 38.83 -11.66
C ASP A 196 -14.79 39.32 -11.23
N ALA A 197 -15.82 38.52 -11.49
CA ALA A 197 -17.19 38.81 -11.09
C ALA A 197 -17.34 38.93 -9.56
N ALA A 198 -16.64 38.09 -8.79
CA ALA A 198 -16.64 38.14 -7.34
C ALA A 198 -15.93 39.39 -6.80
N CYS A 199 -14.84 39.84 -7.44
CA CYS A 199 -14.18 41.10 -7.11
C CYS A 199 -15.08 42.33 -7.28
N SER A 200 -15.97 42.29 -8.28
CA SER A 200 -16.95 43.34 -8.51
C SER A 200 -18.11 43.32 -7.51
N GLN A 201 -18.52 42.12 -7.07
CA GLN A 201 -19.65 41.93 -6.15
C GLN A 201 -19.27 42.20 -4.69
N TYR A 202 -18.05 41.84 -4.29
CA TYR A 202 -17.59 41.98 -2.91
C TYR A 202 -16.25 42.74 -2.81
N PRO A 203 -16.20 44.01 -3.23
CA PRO A 203 -14.99 44.80 -3.10
C PRO A 203 -14.70 45.06 -1.62
N ASN A 204 -13.43 44.93 -1.23
CA ASN A 204 -12.93 45.25 0.11
C ASN A 204 -13.54 44.42 1.25
N THR A 205 -13.91 43.17 0.99
CA THR A 205 -14.36 42.23 2.02
C THR A 205 -13.28 41.22 2.40
N THR A 206 -13.44 40.57 3.55
CA THR A 206 -12.76 39.30 3.82
C THR A 206 -13.69 38.13 3.53
N ILE A 207 -13.15 37.06 2.95
CA ILE A 207 -13.85 35.80 2.74
C ILE A 207 -13.15 34.75 3.59
N SER A 208 -13.88 34.15 4.52
CA SER A 208 -13.37 33.09 5.38
C SER A 208 -13.70 31.73 4.77
N LEU A 209 -12.67 30.92 4.52
CA LEU A 209 -12.81 29.57 3.98
C LEU A 209 -12.75 28.54 5.11
N TYR A 210 -13.75 27.67 5.16
CA TYR A 210 -13.90 26.64 6.18
C TYR A 210 -13.84 25.25 5.55
N PHE A 211 -13.27 24.30 6.30
CA PHE A 211 -13.29 22.87 5.99
C PHE A 211 -13.96 22.13 7.15
N ASP A 212 -14.49 20.93 6.87
CA ASP A 212 -14.91 20.02 7.94
C ASP A 212 -13.71 19.60 8.79
N GLU A 213 -13.68 20.05 10.04
CA GLU A 213 -12.61 19.77 11.00
C GLU A 213 -12.48 18.26 11.29
N ASN A 214 -13.55 17.47 11.14
CA ASN A 214 -13.50 16.01 11.33
C ASN A 214 -12.81 15.28 10.17
N LEU A 215 -12.79 15.89 8.99
CA LEU A 215 -12.12 15.34 7.81
C LEU A 215 -10.66 15.80 7.72
N LEU A 216 -10.22 16.71 8.58
CA LEU A 216 -8.83 17.14 8.65
C LEU A 216 -8.09 16.34 9.72
N ARG A 217 -6.88 15.86 9.39
CA ARG A 217 -5.94 15.35 10.39
C ARG A 217 -5.23 16.56 10.98
N SER A 218 -5.41 16.79 12.28
CA SER A 218 -4.82 17.93 12.99
C SER A 218 -3.29 17.82 12.95
N SER A 219 -2.65 18.50 12.00
CA SER A 219 -1.20 18.41 11.85
C SER A 219 -0.45 19.31 12.84
N SER A 220 -1.11 20.27 13.51
CA SER A 220 -0.39 21.22 14.37
C SER A 220 -1.22 22.06 15.34
N SER A 221 -2.54 21.89 15.46
CA SER A 221 -3.30 22.67 16.45
C SER A 221 -2.93 22.15 17.84
N SER A 222 -2.23 22.97 18.63
CA SER A 222 -1.75 22.62 19.96
C SER A 222 -2.86 22.23 20.94
N ASN A 223 -4.12 22.48 20.60
CA ASN A 223 -5.31 22.00 21.30
C ASN A 223 -6.37 21.54 20.27
N PRO A 224 -6.40 20.26 19.87
CA PRO A 224 -7.48 19.75 19.04
C PRO A 224 -8.79 19.81 19.84
N SER A 225 -9.78 20.53 19.32
CA SER A 225 -11.15 20.44 19.83
C SER A 225 -11.65 19.01 19.68
N PRO A 226 -12.48 18.51 20.63
CA PRO A 226 -13.12 17.21 20.44
C PRO A 226 -13.93 17.22 19.14
N PRO A 227 -13.95 16.10 18.38
CA PRO A 227 -14.80 15.98 17.19
C PRO A 227 -16.25 16.31 17.53
N ASP A 228 -16.87 17.18 16.74
CA ASP A 228 -18.28 17.55 16.88
C ASP A 228 -18.94 17.67 15.50
N ASN A 229 -20.27 17.80 15.49
CA ASN A 229 -21.06 17.97 14.27
C ASN A 229 -21.54 19.41 14.08
N ASN A 230 -20.95 20.36 14.80
CA ASN A 230 -21.28 21.76 14.64
C ASN A 230 -20.64 22.29 13.37
N ARG A 231 -21.18 23.40 12.87
CA ARG A 231 -20.56 24.13 11.76
C ARG A 231 -19.14 24.57 12.20
N PRO A 232 -18.09 24.30 11.40
CA PRO A 232 -16.74 24.78 11.68
C PRO A 232 -16.73 26.27 11.97
N SER A 233 -16.12 26.65 13.09
CA SER A 233 -16.08 28.04 13.56
C SER A 233 -14.74 28.72 13.28
N THR A 234 -13.69 27.93 13.05
CA THR A 234 -12.35 28.43 12.75
C THR A 234 -12.08 28.30 11.24
N PRO A 235 -11.82 29.41 10.52
CA PRO A 235 -11.47 29.31 9.11
C PRO A 235 -10.09 28.69 8.94
N VAL A 236 -9.93 27.85 7.91
CA VAL A 236 -8.62 27.31 7.50
C VAL A 236 -7.79 28.38 6.79
N PHE A 237 -8.47 29.29 6.07
CA PHE A 237 -7.85 30.40 5.37
C PHE A 237 -8.77 31.62 5.39
N VAL A 238 -8.21 32.82 5.53
CA VAL A 238 -8.94 34.09 5.44
C VAL A 238 -8.38 34.88 4.26
N LEU A 239 -9.22 35.06 3.25
CA LEU A 239 -8.88 35.73 2.01
C LEU A 239 -9.29 37.20 2.09
N ASN A 240 -8.32 38.12 1.92
CA ASN A 240 -8.62 39.54 1.80
C ASN A 240 -8.82 39.89 0.31
N THR A 241 -10.07 40.16 -0.07
CA THR A 241 -10.41 40.47 -1.47
C THR A 241 -9.84 41.82 -1.91
N THR A 242 -9.59 42.75 -0.98
CA THR A 242 -8.94 44.04 -1.29
C THR A 242 -7.60 43.83 -1.98
N GLU A 243 -6.77 42.97 -1.40
CA GLU A 243 -5.41 42.70 -1.91
C GLU A 243 -5.46 41.81 -3.14
N THR A 244 -6.32 40.79 -3.12
CA THR A 244 -6.46 39.83 -4.22
C THR A 244 -6.96 40.50 -5.50
N CYS A 245 -7.97 41.37 -5.40
CA CYS A 245 -8.59 42.01 -6.56
C CYS A 245 -7.84 43.26 -7.05
N SER A 246 -6.85 43.76 -6.30
CA SER A 246 -6.03 44.91 -6.69
C SER A 246 -4.65 44.53 -7.22
N ASP A 247 -4.35 43.23 -7.31
CA ASP A 247 -3.04 42.69 -7.68
C ASP A 247 -1.91 43.26 -6.82
N ASP A 248 -2.11 43.39 -5.49
CA ASP A 248 -1.06 43.88 -4.61
C ASP A 248 0.11 42.88 -4.55
N ASN A 249 1.24 43.26 -5.15
CA ASN A 249 2.48 42.49 -5.15
C ASN A 249 3.09 42.30 -3.76
N PHE A 250 2.68 43.07 -2.76
CA PHE A 250 3.12 42.92 -1.37
C PHE A 250 2.22 41.99 -0.53
N SER A 251 1.12 41.51 -1.10
CA SER A 251 0.21 40.59 -0.43
C SER A 251 0.85 39.22 -0.20
N ASN A 252 0.40 38.53 0.86
CA ASN A 252 0.81 37.16 1.10
C ASN A 252 0.23 36.24 0.02
N SER A 253 0.99 35.21 -0.34
CA SER A 253 0.57 34.22 -1.33
C SER A 253 -0.69 33.47 -0.88
N GLN A 254 -1.62 33.23 -1.81
CA GLN A 254 -2.92 32.57 -1.55
C GLN A 254 -2.80 31.04 -1.54
N TYR A 255 -1.78 30.54 -0.87
CA TYR A 255 -1.50 29.11 -0.74
C TYR A 255 -1.65 28.66 0.70
N PHE A 256 -2.27 27.49 0.88
CA PHE A 256 -2.30 26.81 2.16
C PHE A 256 -2.25 25.29 1.96
N ARG A 257 -1.92 24.57 3.03
CA ARG A 257 -1.78 23.10 3.01
C ARG A 257 -2.75 22.49 4.01
N THR A 258 -3.39 21.40 3.61
CA THR A 258 -4.24 20.60 4.51
C THR A 258 -3.81 19.15 4.51
N GLU A 259 -4.00 18.48 5.64
CA GLU A 259 -3.95 17.02 5.74
C GLU A 259 -5.37 16.48 5.87
N ILE A 260 -5.83 15.75 4.87
CA ILE A 260 -7.20 15.23 4.81
C ILE A 260 -7.20 13.75 5.18
N ALA A 261 -8.15 13.34 6.01
CA ALA A 261 -8.32 11.97 6.46
C ALA A 261 -8.74 11.05 5.31
N LEU A 262 -8.12 9.86 5.27
CA LEU A 262 -8.52 8.77 4.40
C LEU A 262 -9.47 7.83 5.14
N LEU A 263 -10.60 7.55 4.51
CA LEU A 263 -11.60 6.62 4.99
C LEU A 263 -11.47 5.32 4.18
N SER A 264 -11.31 4.19 4.85
CA SER A 264 -11.29 2.89 4.17
C SER A 264 -12.69 2.53 3.69
N VAL A 265 -12.79 2.05 2.45
CA VAL A 265 -14.03 1.45 1.98
C VAL A 265 -14.20 0.10 2.69
N PRO A 266 -15.40 -0.24 3.22
CA PRO A 266 -15.63 -1.52 3.87
C PRO A 266 -15.12 -2.70 3.01
N GLY A 267 -14.33 -3.58 3.63
CA GLY A 267 -13.72 -4.72 2.95
C GLY A 267 -12.52 -4.41 2.04
N ARG A 268 -12.05 -3.15 1.98
CA ARG A 268 -10.84 -2.74 1.23
C ARG A 268 -9.91 -1.91 2.10
N THR A 269 -9.38 -2.54 3.15
CA THR A 269 -8.44 -1.93 4.10
C THR A 269 -7.01 -2.01 3.57
N ALA A 270 -6.04 -1.52 4.36
CA ALA A 270 -4.62 -1.68 4.06
C ALA A 270 -4.18 -3.16 3.88
N GLN A 271 -4.93 -4.12 4.43
CA GLN A 271 -4.67 -5.55 4.25
C GLN A 271 -4.95 -6.01 2.81
N SER A 272 -5.82 -5.32 2.07
CA SER A 272 -6.15 -5.67 0.68
C SER A 272 -5.10 -5.28 -0.35
N TYR A 273 -3.87 -4.99 0.07
CA TYR A 273 -2.77 -4.61 -0.82
C TYR A 273 -2.56 -5.64 -1.94
N PRO A 274 -2.38 -5.23 -3.22
CA PRO A 274 -2.28 -3.87 -3.76
C PRO A 274 -3.62 -3.32 -4.32
N PHE A 275 -4.76 -3.91 -3.93
CA PHE A 275 -6.09 -3.58 -4.44
C PHE A 275 -6.94 -2.79 -3.43
N GLU A 276 -6.31 -2.22 -2.41
CA GLU A 276 -6.96 -1.35 -1.46
C GLU A 276 -7.59 -0.12 -2.14
N LYS A 277 -8.63 0.40 -1.51
CA LYS A 277 -9.40 1.55 -1.99
C LYS A 277 -9.77 2.41 -0.79
N TYR A 278 -9.40 3.68 -0.88
CA TYR A 278 -9.75 4.69 0.11
C TYR A 278 -10.64 5.75 -0.53
N ASN A 279 -11.47 6.37 0.30
CA ASN A 279 -12.19 7.57 -0.04
C ASN A 279 -11.66 8.70 0.85
N ALA A 280 -11.44 9.88 0.27
CA ALA A 280 -11.24 11.09 1.03
C ALA A 280 -12.38 12.05 0.71
N SER A 281 -13.23 12.31 1.69
CA SER A 281 -14.30 13.28 1.54
C SER A 281 -13.74 14.68 1.75
N ILE A 282 -14.18 15.61 0.93
CA ILE A 282 -13.82 17.02 1.01
C ILE A 282 -15.13 17.79 1.13
N PHE A 283 -15.26 18.49 2.24
CA PHE A 283 -16.35 19.43 2.49
C PHE A 283 -15.75 20.80 2.81
N MET A 284 -16.13 21.81 2.03
CA MET A 284 -15.69 23.18 2.25
C MET A 284 -16.78 24.18 1.89
N PHE A 285 -16.75 25.35 2.53
CA PHE A 285 -17.61 26.48 2.21
C PHE A 285 -16.91 27.80 2.53
N ALA A 286 -17.34 28.86 1.87
CA ALA A 286 -16.90 30.22 2.16
C ALA A 286 -17.99 30.99 2.91
N SER A 287 -17.59 31.92 3.78
CA SER A 287 -18.50 32.84 4.46
C SER A 287 -17.96 34.25 4.41
N LEU A 288 -18.85 35.20 4.18
CA LEU A 288 -18.59 36.63 4.36
C LEU A 288 -18.65 37.01 5.85
N PRO A 289 -18.19 38.22 6.23
CA PRO A 289 -18.18 38.67 7.63
C PRO A 289 -19.58 38.80 8.25
N ASP A 290 -20.61 38.85 7.41
CA ASP A 290 -22.01 38.86 7.83
C ASP A 290 -22.49 37.51 8.38
N ASN A 291 -21.76 36.42 8.12
CA ASN A 291 -22.10 35.03 8.46
C ASN A 291 -23.42 34.51 7.86
N VAL A 292 -23.99 35.23 6.89
CA VAL A 292 -25.28 34.92 6.24
C VAL A 292 -25.09 34.68 4.75
N THR A 293 -24.08 35.31 4.13
CA THR A 293 -23.81 35.15 2.70
C THR A 293 -22.67 34.16 2.48
N PHE A 294 -22.92 33.20 1.60
CA PHE A 294 -22.04 32.06 1.32
C PHE A 294 -21.66 32.07 -0.17
N PRO A 295 -20.51 32.67 -0.54
CA PRO A 295 -20.00 32.58 -1.89
C PRO A 295 -19.78 31.13 -2.31
N GLN A 296 -20.13 30.78 -3.55
CA GLN A 296 -19.93 29.43 -4.07
C GLN A 296 -18.43 29.11 -4.15
N VAL A 297 -18.05 27.95 -3.62
CA VAL A 297 -16.68 27.43 -3.67
C VAL A 297 -16.61 26.24 -4.63
N GLY A 298 -15.57 26.19 -5.46
CA GLY A 298 -15.34 25.07 -6.38
C GLY A 298 -13.87 24.69 -6.50
N ILE A 299 -13.61 23.50 -7.03
CA ILE A 299 -12.25 23.06 -7.40
C ILE A 299 -12.11 23.23 -8.91
N ALA A 300 -11.29 24.18 -9.34
CA ALA A 300 -11.10 24.49 -10.76
C ALA A 300 -10.16 23.49 -11.42
N ASN A 301 -8.97 23.30 -10.86
CA ASN A 301 -7.99 22.38 -11.38
C ASN A 301 -7.46 21.44 -10.29
N THR A 302 -7.04 20.26 -10.73
CA THR A 302 -6.33 19.29 -9.90
C THR A 302 -4.98 18.98 -10.53
N TYR A 303 -3.94 18.96 -9.71
CA TYR A 303 -2.56 18.72 -10.11
C TYR A 303 -1.86 17.78 -9.13
N GLY A 304 -0.64 17.39 -9.47
CA GLY A 304 0.22 16.60 -8.59
C GLY A 304 0.09 15.10 -8.77
N ILE A 305 1.04 14.39 -8.17
CA ILE A 305 1.17 12.94 -8.23
C ILE A 305 1.67 12.47 -6.86
N ALA A 306 0.86 11.71 -6.14
CA ALA A 306 1.31 10.97 -4.98
C ALA A 306 1.99 9.67 -5.44
N VAL A 307 3.26 9.49 -5.09
CA VAL A 307 4.04 8.32 -5.52
C VAL A 307 3.33 7.04 -5.08
N GLY A 308 2.99 6.20 -6.06
CA GLY A 308 2.38 4.89 -5.84
C GLY A 308 0.86 4.87 -5.67
N PHE A 309 0.21 6.03 -5.72
CA PHE A 309 -1.24 6.15 -5.67
C PHE A 309 -1.78 6.80 -6.94
N ASN A 310 -3.03 6.45 -7.25
CA ASN A 310 -3.88 7.10 -8.22
C ASN A 310 -5.05 7.71 -7.45
N ALA A 311 -5.24 9.01 -7.62
CA ALA A 311 -6.34 9.76 -7.02
C ALA A 311 -7.25 10.23 -8.15
N GLU A 312 -8.55 10.02 -7.99
CA GLU A 312 -9.58 10.36 -8.97
C GLU A 312 -10.71 11.07 -8.26
N LEU A 313 -11.14 12.21 -8.79
CA LEU A 313 -12.26 12.96 -8.24
C LEU A 313 -13.55 12.26 -8.66
N ASP A 314 -14.42 11.97 -7.70
CA ASP A 314 -15.72 11.38 -8.01
C ASP A 314 -16.58 12.42 -8.74
N SER A 315 -16.98 12.09 -9.97
CA SER A 315 -17.85 12.92 -10.82
C SER A 315 -19.20 13.27 -10.18
N SER A 316 -19.59 12.60 -9.10
CA SER A 316 -20.83 12.86 -8.36
C SER A 316 -20.77 14.07 -7.42
N SER A 317 -19.86 15.02 -7.64
CA SER A 317 -19.76 16.25 -6.86
C SER A 317 -21.11 16.94 -6.77
N SER A 318 -21.65 17.03 -5.54
CA SER A 318 -22.92 17.69 -5.28
C SER A 318 -22.64 19.06 -4.71
N TYR A 319 -23.00 20.10 -5.46
CA TYR A 319 -23.15 21.44 -4.90
C TYR A 319 -24.43 21.43 -4.07
N ALA A 320 -24.30 21.60 -2.76
CA ALA A 320 -25.48 21.96 -1.99
C ALA A 320 -25.86 23.39 -2.41
N GLY A 321 -27.15 23.66 -2.58
CA GLY A 321 -27.65 24.96 -3.07
C GLY A 321 -27.33 26.16 -2.17
N ASP A 322 -26.54 25.95 -1.12
CA ASP A 322 -26.06 26.93 -0.14
C ASP A 322 -24.64 27.45 -0.45
N GLY A 323 -24.03 27.05 -1.57
CA GLY A 323 -22.68 27.48 -1.96
C GLY A 323 -21.56 26.65 -1.34
N SER A 324 -21.88 25.57 -0.61
CA SER A 324 -20.89 24.62 -0.12
C SER A 324 -20.53 23.56 -1.16
N LEU A 325 -19.26 23.12 -1.13
CA LEU A 325 -18.73 22.07 -1.97
C LEU A 325 -18.62 20.78 -1.16
N TYR A 326 -19.28 19.73 -1.61
CA TYR A 326 -19.08 18.37 -1.13
C TYR A 326 -18.63 17.47 -2.29
N THR A 327 -17.43 16.92 -2.19
CA THR A 327 -16.88 16.00 -3.19
C THR A 327 -16.14 14.85 -2.53
N ASN A 328 -16.06 13.72 -3.23
CA ASN A 328 -15.33 12.55 -2.77
C ASN A 328 -14.16 12.29 -3.70
N LEU A 329 -12.99 12.01 -3.14
CA LEU A 329 -11.82 11.60 -3.86
C LEU A 329 -11.63 10.09 -3.67
N VAL A 330 -11.58 9.35 -4.77
CA VAL A 330 -11.29 7.92 -4.76
C VAL A 330 -9.80 7.71 -4.94
N ILE A 331 -9.17 7.07 -3.95
CA ILE A 331 -7.74 6.81 -3.93
C ILE A 331 -7.51 5.31 -4.05
N THR A 332 -6.62 4.94 -4.95
CA THR A 332 -6.26 3.55 -5.25
C THR A 332 -4.76 3.42 -5.50
N ARG A 333 -4.19 2.22 -5.42
CA ARG A 333 -2.79 2.00 -5.86
C ARG A 333 -2.64 2.22 -7.36
N GLY A 334 -1.50 2.81 -7.72
CA GLY A 334 -1.11 2.99 -9.11
C GLY A 334 -1.07 1.65 -9.88
N PRO A 335 -1.48 1.63 -11.17
CA PRO A 335 -1.44 0.40 -11.99
C PRO A 335 -0.06 -0.28 -12.00
N ALA A 336 1.01 0.51 -12.05
CA ALA A 336 2.37 0.00 -12.02
C ALA A 336 2.68 -0.82 -10.74
N ILE A 337 2.27 -0.34 -9.56
CA ILE A 337 2.48 -1.06 -8.29
C ILE A 337 1.67 -2.36 -8.27
N ARG A 338 0.42 -2.33 -8.74
CA ARG A 338 -0.43 -3.53 -8.82
C ARG A 338 0.22 -4.61 -9.69
N VAL A 339 0.67 -4.23 -10.88
CA VAL A 339 1.33 -5.18 -11.79
C VAL A 339 2.64 -5.69 -11.21
N TYR A 340 3.45 -4.82 -10.60
CA TYR A 340 4.71 -5.20 -9.94
C TYR A 340 4.48 -6.25 -8.83
N ALA A 341 3.51 -6.01 -7.95
CA ALA A 341 3.17 -6.93 -6.87
C ALA A 341 2.68 -8.29 -7.41
N ILE A 342 1.81 -8.31 -8.42
CA ILE A 342 1.34 -9.55 -9.07
C ILE A 342 2.51 -10.31 -9.71
N ALA A 343 3.39 -9.61 -10.42
CA ALA A 343 4.54 -10.20 -11.09
C ALA A 343 5.49 -10.88 -10.09
N ILE A 344 5.72 -10.25 -8.94
CA ILE A 344 6.50 -10.82 -7.85
C ILE A 344 5.88 -12.12 -7.32
N VAL A 345 4.57 -12.11 -7.07
CA VAL A 345 3.87 -13.31 -6.59
C VAL A 345 3.98 -14.45 -7.60
N ILE A 346 3.83 -14.17 -8.89
CA ILE A 346 4.02 -15.16 -9.96
C ILE A 346 5.46 -15.69 -9.96
N ALA A 347 6.47 -14.83 -9.85
CA ALA A 347 7.87 -15.23 -9.81
C ALA A 347 8.17 -16.15 -8.60
N ILE A 348 7.67 -15.79 -7.41
CA ILE A 348 7.76 -16.59 -6.19
C ILE A 348 7.14 -17.98 -6.40
N TRP A 349 5.96 -18.05 -7.02
CA TRP A 349 5.30 -19.31 -7.35
C TRP A 349 6.12 -20.16 -8.33
N LEU A 350 6.64 -19.57 -9.40
CA LEU A 350 7.46 -20.30 -10.37
C LEU A 350 8.71 -20.89 -9.73
N VAL A 351 9.42 -20.12 -8.90
CA VAL A 351 10.60 -20.61 -8.17
C VAL A 351 10.19 -21.72 -7.19
N THR A 352 9.09 -21.56 -6.46
CA THR A 352 8.57 -22.59 -5.55
C THR A 352 8.25 -23.89 -6.29
N LEU A 353 7.56 -23.82 -7.43
CA LEU A 353 7.24 -24.98 -8.25
C LEU A 353 8.49 -25.66 -8.81
N THR A 354 9.55 -24.91 -9.14
CA THR A 354 10.83 -25.51 -9.54
C THR A 354 11.49 -26.28 -8.39
N PHE A 355 11.48 -25.75 -7.17
CA PHE A 355 11.99 -26.48 -6.01
C PHE A 355 11.15 -27.70 -5.66
N LEU A 356 9.83 -27.59 -5.77
CA LEU A 356 8.93 -28.73 -5.57
C LEU A 356 9.16 -29.83 -6.61
N SER A 357 9.25 -29.49 -7.89
CA SER A 357 9.56 -30.45 -8.96
C SER A 357 10.92 -31.11 -8.73
N THR A 358 11.91 -30.31 -8.30
CA THR A 358 13.24 -30.79 -7.95
C THR A 358 13.18 -31.73 -6.75
N CYS A 359 12.40 -31.42 -5.71
CA CYS A 359 12.19 -32.27 -4.54
C CYS A 359 11.59 -33.61 -4.95
N ILE A 360 10.57 -33.59 -5.80
CA ILE A 360 9.94 -34.81 -6.30
C ILE A 360 10.95 -35.67 -7.07
N ALA A 361 11.78 -35.06 -7.93
CA ALA A 361 12.80 -35.79 -8.67
C ALA A 361 13.86 -36.45 -7.77
N VAL A 362 14.24 -35.81 -6.67
CA VAL A 362 15.22 -36.35 -5.72
C VAL A 362 14.61 -37.46 -4.89
N VAL A 363 13.46 -37.19 -4.28
CA VAL A 363 12.82 -38.08 -3.31
C VAL A 363 12.25 -39.32 -4.01
N PHE A 364 11.57 -39.17 -5.14
CA PHE A 364 10.87 -40.27 -5.79
C PHE A 364 11.67 -40.95 -6.90
N LEU A 365 12.54 -40.22 -7.61
CA LEU A 365 13.32 -40.80 -8.71
C LEU A 365 14.74 -41.19 -8.26
N HIS A 366 15.09 -41.00 -6.97
CA HIS A 366 16.41 -41.26 -6.40
C HIS A 366 17.55 -40.68 -7.24
N ARG A 367 17.33 -39.51 -7.87
CA ARG A 367 18.38 -38.89 -8.67
C ARG A 367 19.46 -38.32 -7.76
N PRO A 368 20.74 -38.63 -8.00
CA PRO A 368 21.83 -38.07 -7.21
C PRO A 368 21.84 -36.56 -7.35
N MET A 369 22.06 -35.88 -6.23
CA MET A 369 22.11 -34.43 -6.16
C MET A 369 23.42 -33.93 -5.56
N SER A 370 23.93 -32.83 -6.12
CA SER A 370 25.05 -32.13 -5.51
C SER A 370 24.62 -31.47 -4.20
N SER A 371 25.47 -31.56 -3.17
CA SER A 371 25.26 -30.97 -1.85
C SER A 371 25.03 -29.46 -1.91
N THR A 372 25.57 -28.77 -2.92
CA THR A 372 25.34 -27.33 -3.13
C THR A 372 23.87 -26.99 -3.38
N VAL A 373 23.09 -27.90 -3.99
CA VAL A 373 21.68 -27.67 -4.34
C VAL A 373 20.79 -27.66 -3.09
N LEU A 374 21.21 -28.32 -2.01
CA LEU A 374 20.46 -28.40 -0.75
C LEU A 374 20.37 -27.06 -0.02
N VAL A 375 21.33 -26.16 -0.24
CA VAL A 375 21.36 -24.83 0.39
C VAL A 375 20.40 -23.86 -0.31
N LEU A 376 20.03 -24.13 -1.56
CA LEU A 376 19.22 -23.20 -2.36
C LEU A 376 17.81 -22.95 -1.79
N PRO A 377 17.03 -23.97 -1.35
CA PRO A 377 15.73 -23.73 -0.72
C PRO A 377 15.83 -22.85 0.53
N VAL A 378 16.82 -23.09 1.39
CA VAL A 378 17.04 -22.32 2.63
C VAL A 378 17.39 -20.87 2.31
N ALA A 379 18.32 -20.64 1.38
CA ALA A 379 18.67 -19.29 0.92
C ALA A 379 17.46 -18.56 0.30
N THR A 380 16.61 -19.29 -0.43
CA THR A 380 15.42 -18.73 -1.08
C THR A 380 14.37 -18.26 -0.06
N LEU A 381 14.20 -18.96 1.07
CA LEU A 381 13.30 -18.51 2.14
C LEU A 381 13.65 -17.10 2.62
N PHE A 382 14.93 -16.83 2.85
CA PHE A 382 15.40 -15.49 3.24
C PHE A 382 15.34 -14.48 2.09
N ALA A 383 15.57 -14.91 0.85
CA ALA A 383 15.44 -14.04 -0.30
C ALA A 383 14.00 -13.57 -0.49
N PHE A 384 13.00 -14.43 -0.28
CA PHE A 384 11.59 -14.10 -0.45
C PHE A 384 11.09 -13.10 0.59
N THR A 385 11.54 -13.18 1.84
CA THR A 385 11.17 -12.21 2.87
C THR A 385 11.76 -10.83 2.57
N GLN A 386 12.99 -10.77 2.06
CA GLN A 386 13.60 -9.51 1.60
C GLN A 386 12.92 -8.97 0.34
N LEU A 387 12.61 -9.84 -0.62
CA LEU A 387 11.92 -9.44 -1.85
C LEU A 387 10.56 -8.83 -1.51
N ARG A 388 9.85 -9.41 -0.54
CA ARG A 388 8.60 -8.87 -0.02
C ARG A 388 8.76 -7.45 0.55
N SER A 389 9.84 -7.15 1.27
CA SER A 389 10.05 -5.80 1.82
C SER A 389 10.41 -4.75 0.75
N THR A 390 10.65 -5.17 -0.50
CA THR A 390 10.83 -4.25 -1.63
C THR A 390 9.50 -3.79 -2.26
N LEU A 391 8.37 -4.33 -1.83
CA LEU A 391 7.06 -3.95 -2.36
C LEU A 391 6.71 -2.51 -1.92
N PRO A 392 6.54 -1.57 -2.88
CA PRO A 392 6.38 -0.16 -2.56
C PRO A 392 5.05 0.10 -1.85
N GLY A 393 5.14 0.59 -0.60
CA GLY A 393 3.97 0.94 0.21
C GLY A 393 3.18 -0.25 0.74
N ALA A 394 3.73 -1.47 0.69
CA ALA A 394 3.13 -2.60 1.40
C ALA A 394 3.20 -2.36 2.92
N PRO A 395 2.14 -2.72 3.68
CA PRO A 395 2.16 -2.60 5.13
C PRO A 395 3.35 -3.36 5.75
N PRO A 396 3.96 -2.83 6.83
CA PRO A 396 5.03 -3.52 7.53
C PRO A 396 4.52 -4.81 8.17
N GLY A 397 5.35 -5.86 8.17
CA GLY A 397 5.00 -7.16 8.77
C GLY A 397 3.98 -7.94 7.93
N PHE A 398 3.82 -9.25 8.15
CA PHE A 398 2.91 -10.08 7.35
C PHE A 398 1.45 -9.77 7.67
N GLY A 399 0.58 -9.83 6.66
CA GLY A 399 -0.86 -9.65 6.87
C GLY A 399 -1.60 -9.01 5.70
N ALA A 400 -0.92 -8.77 4.58
CA ALA A 400 -1.60 -8.39 3.35
C ALA A 400 -2.17 -9.63 2.64
N ASP A 401 -3.25 -9.47 1.88
CA ASP A 401 -3.89 -10.53 1.10
C ASP A 401 -2.90 -11.24 0.17
N ILE A 402 -1.95 -10.51 -0.42
CA ILE A 402 -0.87 -11.09 -1.23
C ILE A 402 0.06 -12.02 -0.44
N ASP A 403 0.25 -11.78 0.86
CA ASP A 403 1.09 -12.64 1.68
C ASP A 403 0.38 -13.97 1.90
N PHE A 404 -0.93 -13.94 2.17
CA PHE A 404 -1.75 -15.13 2.39
C PHE A 404 -1.90 -16.00 1.13
N VAL A 405 -2.07 -15.38 -0.04
CA VAL A 405 -2.27 -16.12 -1.30
C VAL A 405 -0.95 -16.51 -1.96
N GLY A 406 0.06 -15.65 -1.86
CA GLY A 406 1.33 -15.80 -2.56
C GLY A 406 2.44 -16.35 -1.68
N ILE A 407 2.79 -15.63 -0.63
CA ILE A 407 4.08 -15.78 0.03
C ILE A 407 4.07 -16.91 1.07
N LEU A 408 3.10 -16.90 2.00
CA LEU A 408 2.99 -17.88 3.07
C LEU A 408 2.88 -19.33 2.58
N PRO A 409 2.00 -19.69 1.62
CA PRO A 409 1.95 -21.05 1.09
C PRO A 409 3.26 -21.44 0.38
N CYS A 410 3.89 -20.49 -0.32
CA CYS A 410 5.18 -20.75 -0.97
C CYS A 410 6.31 -21.01 0.03
N LEU A 411 6.40 -20.22 1.11
CA LEU A 411 7.38 -20.45 2.18
C LEU A 411 7.18 -21.81 2.85
N ALA A 412 5.93 -22.22 3.09
CA ALA A 412 5.62 -23.53 3.65
C ALA A 412 6.08 -24.68 2.73
N ILE A 413 5.77 -24.58 1.42
CA ILE A 413 6.18 -25.58 0.42
C ILE A 413 7.70 -25.67 0.31
N ILE A 414 8.40 -24.53 0.23
CA ILE A 414 9.88 -24.50 0.14
C ILE A 414 10.50 -25.09 1.40
N THR A 415 9.99 -24.76 2.59
CA THR A 415 10.49 -25.32 3.86
C THR A 415 10.33 -26.83 3.88
N PHE A 416 9.16 -27.34 3.47
CA PHE A 416 8.93 -28.78 3.37
C PHE A 416 9.89 -29.45 2.36
N CYS A 417 10.11 -28.83 1.19
CA CYS A 417 11.07 -29.32 0.20
C CYS A 417 12.50 -29.34 0.76
N ALA A 418 12.92 -28.30 1.47
CA ALA A 418 14.23 -28.19 2.08
C ALA A 418 14.47 -29.33 3.09
N VAL A 419 13.50 -29.59 3.97
CA VAL A 419 13.56 -30.66 4.97
C VAL A 419 13.63 -32.03 4.31
N LEU A 420 12.77 -32.31 3.31
CA LEU A 420 12.78 -33.59 2.61
C LEU A 420 14.08 -33.84 1.85
N MET A 421 14.58 -32.85 1.09
CA MET A 421 15.85 -32.98 0.36
C MET A 421 17.02 -33.21 1.32
N THR A 422 17.06 -32.46 2.44
CA THR A 422 18.11 -32.62 3.46
C THR A 422 18.02 -34.01 4.11
N GLY A 423 16.82 -34.50 4.42
CA GLY A 423 16.61 -35.84 4.96
C GLY A 423 17.12 -36.93 4.02
N VAL A 424 16.75 -36.89 2.74
CA VAL A 424 17.24 -37.86 1.75
C VAL A 424 18.76 -37.82 1.62
N PHE A 425 19.36 -36.62 1.66
CA PHE A 425 20.81 -36.49 1.61
C PHE A 425 21.51 -37.07 2.84
N LEU A 426 20.98 -36.82 4.04
CA LEU A 426 21.53 -37.34 5.30
C LEU A 426 21.45 -38.87 5.38
N PHE A 427 20.35 -39.47 4.91
CA PHE A 427 20.18 -40.92 4.92
C PHE A 427 20.79 -41.64 3.71
N GLY A 428 21.12 -40.90 2.64
CA GLY A 428 21.57 -41.45 1.36
C GLY A 428 23.05 -41.88 1.29
N ASN A 429 23.83 -41.79 2.37
CA ASN A 429 25.28 -42.02 2.41
C ASN A 429 26.03 -41.24 1.30
N PRO A 430 26.27 -39.93 1.48
CA PRO A 430 26.83 -39.07 0.43
C PRO A 430 28.23 -39.48 -0.05
N GLU A 431 28.98 -40.22 0.76
CA GLU A 431 30.33 -40.71 0.43
C GLU A 431 30.36 -41.62 -0.80
N ASN A 432 29.29 -42.40 -1.02
CA ASN A 432 29.22 -43.34 -2.13
C ASN A 432 29.19 -42.60 -3.49
N TYR A 433 28.55 -41.43 -3.55
CA TYR A 433 28.47 -40.64 -4.79
C TYR A 433 29.79 -39.95 -5.15
N ALA A 434 30.60 -39.59 -4.15
CA ALA A 434 31.90 -38.97 -4.39
C ALA A 434 32.89 -39.97 -5.01
N GLN A 435 32.86 -41.24 -4.58
CA GLN A 435 33.73 -42.29 -5.11
C GLN A 435 33.37 -42.67 -6.55
N GLU A 436 32.08 -42.78 -6.86
CA GLU A 436 31.62 -43.14 -8.21
C GLU A 436 31.93 -42.05 -9.25
N ALA A 437 31.94 -40.77 -8.83
CA ALA A 437 32.33 -39.65 -9.68
C ALA A 437 33.85 -39.58 -9.97
N GLN A 438 34.70 -40.18 -9.13
CA GLN A 438 36.16 -40.16 -9.29
C GLN A 438 36.69 -41.31 -10.19
N GLN A 439 36.02 -42.47 -10.19
CA GLN A 439 36.45 -43.65 -10.97
C GLN A 439 36.71 -43.44 -12.47
N PRO A 440 35.98 -42.59 -13.21
CA PRO A 440 36.24 -42.38 -14.63
C PRO A 440 37.55 -41.62 -14.90
N GLN A 441 37.94 -40.70 -14.03
CA GLN A 441 39.13 -39.86 -14.25
C GLN A 441 40.45 -40.60 -14.01
N ASP A 442 40.44 -41.57 -13.10
CA ASP A 442 41.63 -42.37 -12.84
C ASP A 442 41.93 -43.35 -13.99
N LYS A 443 40.90 -43.76 -14.73
CA LYS A 443 41.05 -44.59 -15.94
C LYS A 443 41.62 -43.79 -17.12
N GLU A 444 41.23 -42.54 -17.29
CA GLU A 444 41.75 -41.68 -18.37
C GLU A 444 43.19 -41.21 -18.14
N LYS A 445 43.71 -41.29 -16.91
CA LYS A 445 45.13 -41.02 -16.60
C LYS A 445 46.04 -42.25 -16.73
N GLN A 446 45.49 -43.44 -16.92
CA GLN A 446 46.25 -44.69 -17.01
C GLN A 446 46.44 -45.18 -18.46
N ASP A 447 45.74 -44.59 -19.43
CA ASP A 447 45.99 -44.73 -20.87
C ASP A 447 46.76 -43.51 -21.40
#